data_AF-A0A365PY92-F1
#
_entry.id   AF-A0A365PY92-F1
#
_cell.length_a   1.000
_cell.length_b   1.000
_cell.length_c   1.000
_cell.angle_alpha   90.00
_cell.angle_beta   90.00
_cell.angle_gamma   90.00
#
_symmetry.space_group_name_H-M   'P 1'
#
loop_
_entity.id
_entity.type
_entity.pdbx_description
1 polymer ?
#
loop_
_entity_poly.entity_id
_entity_poly.type
_entity_poly.pdbx_seq_one_letter_code
_entity_poly.pdbx_strand_id
1 'polypeptide(L)'
;MEHSMELNDDNLVYLDLEFVSRKYEELVGANPHEKITKQEGASAGLKAFFATAGLSTQESRSYSITSRQMLHALWPGILDNYDDFGAFENYKGTRIAWMKGDLTLGEWRDSEKREPGYEFYQLIHNSQRTAFLADPSYFSAGFSKIFGASPALKGNVGIPVMCLARVMWHVDDARNFVACPYVIVESR
;
A
#
# COMPACT_ATOMS: atom_id res chain seq x y z
N MET A 1 18.46 14.66 14.96
CA MET A 1 17.32 14.82 15.90
C MET A 1 16.48 15.95 15.34
N GLU A 2 15.62 15.64 14.37
CA GLU A 2 14.76 16.64 13.72
C GLU A 2 13.45 15.94 13.31
N HIS A 3 12.36 16.55 13.79
CA HIS A 3 10.95 16.36 13.46
C HIS A 3 10.25 15.06 13.88
N SER A 4 9.52 15.14 15.01
CA SER A 4 8.26 14.40 15.13
C SER A 4 7.31 14.97 14.07
N MET A 5 7.33 14.38 12.88
CA MET A 5 6.32 14.67 11.88
C MET A 5 5.02 14.04 12.40
N GLU A 6 4.15 14.84 12.98
CA GLU A 6 2.83 14.38 13.39
C GLU A 6 2.06 13.94 12.12
N LEU A 7 1.50 12.73 12.15
CA LEU A 7 0.77 12.20 11.01
C LEU A 7 -0.53 12.99 10.82
N ASN A 8 -0.68 13.61 9.66
CA ASN A 8 -1.96 14.19 9.26
C ASN A 8 -2.72 13.20 8.37
N ASP A 9 -3.92 12.81 8.81
CA ASP A 9 -4.82 11.90 8.09
C ASP A 9 -5.24 12.39 6.71
N ASP A 10 -5.25 13.72 6.49
CA ASP A 10 -5.57 14.33 5.19
C ASP A 10 -4.43 14.11 4.17
N ASN A 11 -3.22 13.85 4.65
CA ASN A 11 -2.06 13.56 3.80
C ASN A 11 -1.89 12.05 3.53
N LEU A 12 -2.72 11.19 4.14
CA LEU A 12 -2.64 9.74 3.95
C LEU A 12 -3.17 9.37 2.57
N VAL A 13 -2.32 8.82 1.72
CA VAL A 13 -2.66 8.40 0.35
C VAL A 13 -2.99 6.91 0.29
N TYR A 14 -2.23 6.09 1.03
CA TYR A 14 -2.35 4.63 1.03
C TYR A 14 -2.05 4.06 2.41
N LEU A 15 -2.85 3.09 2.84
CA LEU A 15 -2.62 2.33 4.08
C LEU A 15 -2.95 0.86 3.89
N ASP A 16 -1.93 0.02 3.92
CA ASP A 16 -2.08 -1.43 3.98
C ASP A 16 -2.64 -1.83 5.36
N LEU A 17 -3.87 -2.36 5.33
CA LEU A 17 -4.62 -2.72 6.53
C LEU A 17 -4.04 -3.95 7.25
N GLU A 18 -3.41 -4.87 6.52
CA GLU A 18 -2.76 -6.04 7.10
C GLU A 18 -1.44 -5.65 7.75
N PHE A 19 -0.66 -4.78 7.10
CA PHE A 19 0.56 -4.23 7.65
C PHE A 19 0.30 -3.53 8.99
N VAL A 20 -0.63 -2.57 9.01
CA VAL A 20 -0.88 -1.76 10.20
C VAL A 20 -1.44 -2.58 11.34
N SER A 21 -2.35 -3.52 11.05
CA SER A 21 -2.96 -4.36 12.08
C SER A 21 -1.95 -5.32 12.71
N ARG A 22 -1.14 -6.01 11.90
CA ARG A 22 -0.06 -6.87 12.40
C ARG A 22 0.99 -6.09 13.20
N LYS A 23 1.39 -4.91 12.74
CA LYS A 23 2.34 -4.07 13.49
C LYS A 23 1.77 -3.57 14.80
N TYR A 24 0.48 -3.26 14.83
CA TYR A 24 -0.19 -2.88 16.05
C TYR A 24 -0.23 -4.03 17.07
N GLU A 25 -0.51 -5.26 16.63
CA GLU A 25 -0.44 -6.46 17.48
C GLU A 25 0.96 -6.70 18.06
N GLU A 26 2.00 -6.52 17.24
CA GLU A 26 3.41 -6.61 17.69
C GLU A 26 3.71 -5.58 18.78
N LEU A 27 3.21 -4.34 18.63
CA LEU A 27 3.41 -3.25 19.59
C LEU A 27 2.70 -3.52 20.92
N VAL A 28 1.44 -3.95 20.89
CA VAL A 28 0.62 -4.14 22.10
C VAL A 28 0.81 -5.50 22.77
N GLY A 29 1.55 -6.41 22.14
CA GLY A 29 1.83 -7.75 22.65
C GLY A 29 0.57 -8.61 22.76
N ALA A 30 0.04 -9.05 21.62
CA ALA A 30 -1.01 -10.08 21.48
C ALA A 30 -2.10 -10.08 22.58
N ASN A 31 -3.12 -9.23 22.42
CA ASN A 31 -4.51 -9.62 22.10
C ASN A 31 -5.45 -8.43 22.40
N PRO A 32 -5.64 -7.47 21.46
CA PRO A 32 -6.60 -6.38 21.64
C PRO A 32 -8.03 -6.92 21.47
N HIS A 33 -8.55 -7.62 22.48
CA HIS A 33 -9.92 -8.15 22.55
C HIS A 33 -10.38 -8.93 21.31
N GLU A 34 -9.71 -10.04 20.97
CA GLU A 34 -10.24 -10.98 19.98
C GLU A 34 -11.61 -11.52 20.43
N LYS A 35 -12.68 -11.06 19.77
CA LYS A 35 -13.87 -11.89 19.59
C LYS A 35 -13.65 -12.73 18.34
N ILE A 36 -13.13 -13.94 18.52
CA ILE A 36 -13.15 -14.97 17.49
C ILE A 36 -14.61 -15.26 17.17
N THR A 37 -15.14 -14.64 16.12
CA THR A 37 -16.51 -14.88 15.68
C THR A 37 -16.46 -16.04 14.70
N LYS A 38 -16.49 -17.28 15.22
CA LYS A 38 -16.86 -18.43 14.39
C LYS A 38 -18.33 -18.24 14.01
N GLN A 39 -18.57 -17.71 12.80
CA GLN A 39 -19.92 -17.50 12.30
C GLN A 39 -20.51 -18.85 11.86
N GLU A 40 -20.90 -19.68 12.83
CA GLU A 40 -21.76 -20.84 12.59
C GLU A 40 -23.22 -20.37 12.54
N GLY A 41 -23.74 -20.22 11.32
CA GLY A 41 -25.17 -20.31 11.05
C GLY A 41 -26.00 -19.01 11.06
N ALA A 42 -26.93 -18.97 10.09
CA ALA A 42 -28.11 -18.11 9.99
C ALA A 42 -27.95 -16.66 9.48
N SER A 43 -27.86 -16.51 8.16
CA SER A 43 -28.98 -15.92 7.39
C SER A 43 -28.72 -16.04 5.88
N ALA A 44 -29.61 -16.78 5.23
CA ALA A 44 -29.54 -17.22 3.84
C ALA A 44 -29.88 -16.10 2.81
N GLY A 45 -29.32 -14.89 2.98
CA GLY A 45 -29.60 -13.74 2.11
C GLY A 45 -28.38 -13.06 1.47
N LEU A 46 -27.18 -13.17 2.08
CA LEU A 46 -25.97 -12.46 1.62
C LEU A 46 -25.01 -13.34 0.80
N LYS A 47 -25.31 -14.64 0.64
CA LYS A 47 -24.42 -15.62 0.00
C LYS A 47 -24.23 -15.44 -1.52
N ALA A 48 -24.98 -14.55 -2.16
CA ALA A 48 -24.86 -14.34 -3.61
C ALA A 48 -23.73 -13.38 -4.02
N PHE A 49 -23.19 -12.55 -3.11
CA PHE A 49 -22.19 -11.52 -3.47
C PHE A 49 -20.73 -11.93 -3.25
N PHE A 50 -20.46 -13.07 -2.59
CA PHE A 50 -19.10 -13.49 -2.24
C PHE A 50 -18.66 -14.82 -2.88
N ALA A 51 -19.40 -15.30 -3.89
CA ALA A 51 -19.16 -16.60 -4.52
C ALA A 51 -18.34 -16.50 -5.82
N THR A 52 -17.24 -15.74 -5.84
CA THR A 52 -16.22 -15.82 -6.92
C THR A 52 -14.86 -15.26 -6.47
N ALA A 53 -14.27 -15.79 -5.41
CA ALA A 53 -12.82 -15.77 -5.20
C ALA A 53 -12.48 -16.81 -4.14
N GLY A 54 -11.39 -17.55 -4.36
CA GLY A 54 -11.01 -18.75 -3.61
C GLY A 54 -11.11 -18.62 -2.08
N LEU A 55 -11.51 -19.74 -1.47
CA LEU A 55 -11.43 -20.01 -0.04
C LEU A 55 -10.04 -19.64 0.52
N SER A 56 -9.88 -18.41 1.00
CA SER A 56 -8.94 -18.13 2.07
C SER A 56 -9.76 -18.07 3.35
N THR A 57 -9.39 -18.89 4.32
CA THR A 57 -9.92 -18.81 5.68
C THR A 57 -9.45 -17.47 6.25
N GLN A 58 -10.15 -16.39 5.94
CA GLN A 58 -9.85 -15.08 6.47
C GLN A 58 -10.25 -15.12 7.95
N GLU A 59 -9.26 -15.30 8.83
CA GLU A 59 -9.46 -15.04 10.26
C GLU A 59 -9.95 -13.59 10.39
N SER A 60 -11.23 -13.43 10.69
CA SER A 60 -11.83 -12.11 10.86
C SER A 60 -11.38 -11.55 12.20
N ARG A 61 -10.36 -10.70 12.17
CA ARG A 61 -9.86 -9.97 13.33
C ARG A 61 -10.73 -8.75 13.56
N SER A 62 -11.25 -8.60 14.77
CA SER A 62 -12.03 -7.43 15.17
C SER A 62 -11.25 -6.62 16.19
N TYR A 63 -11.05 -5.33 15.94
CA TYR A 63 -10.32 -4.42 16.82
C TYR A 63 -11.27 -3.35 17.38
N SER A 64 -10.99 -2.88 18.59
CA SER A 64 -11.74 -1.78 19.22
C SER A 64 -11.41 -0.40 18.65
N ILE A 65 -10.33 -0.29 17.87
CA ILE A 65 -9.88 0.94 17.23
C ILE A 65 -9.80 0.76 15.71
N THR A 66 -9.88 1.88 15.00
CA THR A 66 -9.75 1.92 13.54
C THR A 66 -8.30 1.74 13.07
N SER A 67 -8.09 1.31 11.82
CA SER A 67 -6.76 1.21 11.21
C SER A 67 -6.00 2.54 11.20
N ARG A 68 -6.71 3.68 11.14
CA ARG A 68 -6.12 5.02 11.28
C ARG A 68 -5.55 5.21 12.68
N GLN A 69 -6.34 4.92 13.72
CA GLN A 69 -5.86 5.01 15.11
C GLN A 69 -4.68 4.07 15.37
N MET A 70 -4.65 2.87 14.76
CA MET A 70 -3.49 1.98 14.81
C MET A 70 -2.26 2.62 14.17
N LEU A 71 -2.41 3.23 12.98
CA LEU A 71 -1.32 3.92 12.31
C LEU A 71 -0.76 5.06 13.17
N HIS A 72 -1.63 5.89 13.76
CA HIS A 72 -1.21 6.95 14.69
C HIS A 72 -0.40 6.41 15.88
N ALA A 73 -0.83 5.30 16.48
CA ALA A 73 -0.11 4.67 17.57
C ALA A 73 1.26 4.12 17.14
N LEU A 74 1.37 3.64 15.90
CA LEU A 74 2.60 3.09 15.33
C LEU A 74 3.54 4.14 14.74
N TRP A 75 3.03 5.33 14.42
CA TRP A 75 3.71 6.30 13.57
C TRP A 75 5.13 6.66 14.03
N PRO A 76 5.39 6.98 15.32
CA PRO A 76 6.75 7.27 15.78
C PRO A 76 7.69 6.09 15.56
N GLY A 77 7.24 4.86 15.87
CA GLY A 77 8.04 3.66 15.68
C GLY A 77 8.25 3.33 14.20
N ILE A 78 7.28 3.59 13.32
CA ILE A 78 7.44 3.39 11.88
C ILE A 78 8.48 4.37 11.29
N LEU A 79 8.52 5.62 11.77
CA LEU A 79 9.54 6.59 11.33
C LEU A 79 10.96 6.16 11.74
N ASP A 80 11.13 5.61 12.94
CA ASP A 80 12.45 5.31 13.50
C ASP A 80 13.01 3.92 13.12
N ASN A 81 12.15 2.95 12.76
CA ASN A 81 12.56 1.54 12.59
C ASN A 81 12.92 1.13 11.16
N TYR A 82 12.77 2.03 10.18
CA TYR A 82 13.03 1.72 8.78
C TYR A 82 14.00 2.71 8.16
N ASP A 83 15.00 2.19 7.46
CA ASP A 83 15.97 3.01 6.75
C ASP A 83 15.41 3.56 5.44
N ASP A 84 16.01 4.65 4.95
CA ASP A 84 15.83 5.10 3.58
C ASP A 84 16.30 4.03 2.58
N PHE A 85 15.64 3.99 1.43
CA PHE A 85 15.98 3.08 0.34
C PHE A 85 17.34 3.42 -0.25
N GLY A 86 18.15 2.38 -0.46
CA GLY A 86 19.50 2.49 -1.00
C GLY A 86 19.78 1.35 -1.95
N ALA A 87 20.95 0.72 -1.81
CA ALA A 87 21.32 -0.42 -2.65
C ALA A 87 20.33 -1.59 -2.49
N PHE A 88 20.01 -2.22 -3.63
CA PHE A 88 19.16 -3.39 -3.71
C PHE A 88 19.80 -4.41 -4.67
N GLU A 89 19.81 -5.68 -4.28
CA GLU A 89 20.35 -6.78 -5.09
C GLU A 89 19.27 -7.85 -5.30
N ASN A 90 19.03 -8.20 -6.56
CA ASN A 90 18.11 -9.28 -6.90
C ASN A 90 18.56 -10.61 -6.25
N TYR A 91 17.58 -11.46 -5.93
CA TYR A 91 17.79 -12.80 -5.34
C TYR A 91 18.43 -12.83 -3.94
N LYS A 92 18.57 -11.68 -3.26
CA LYS A 92 19.01 -11.59 -1.85
C LYS A 92 17.87 -11.41 -0.84
N GLY A 93 16.64 -11.56 -1.30
CA GLY A 93 15.42 -11.33 -0.51
C GLY A 93 14.79 -9.96 -0.79
N THR A 94 13.86 -9.57 0.07
CA THR A 94 13.11 -8.32 -0.07
C THR A 94 13.58 -7.31 0.98
N ARG A 95 13.45 -6.00 0.70
CA ARG A 95 13.86 -4.93 1.61
C ARG A 95 12.66 -4.04 1.93
N ILE A 96 12.42 -3.75 3.21
CA ILE A 96 11.46 -2.73 3.63
C ILE A 96 12.25 -1.43 3.85
N ALA A 97 11.84 -0.36 3.20
CA ALA A 97 12.54 0.93 3.28
C ALA A 97 11.62 2.10 2.96
N TRP A 98 12.03 3.29 3.41
CA TRP A 98 11.41 4.55 3.02
C TRP A 98 11.90 5.01 1.64
N MET A 99 10.97 5.43 0.79
CA MET A 99 11.24 5.99 -0.53
C MET A 99 10.55 7.34 -0.63
N LYS A 100 11.28 8.39 -1.04
CA LYS A 100 10.74 9.75 -1.19
C LYS A 100 10.76 10.17 -2.65
N GLY A 101 9.63 10.61 -3.20
CA GLY A 101 9.60 10.97 -4.62
C GLY A 101 8.20 11.31 -5.09
N ASP A 102 8.00 11.30 -6.40
CA ASP A 102 6.72 11.65 -7.00
C ASP A 102 5.90 10.38 -7.28
N LEU A 103 4.74 10.28 -6.63
CA LEU A 103 3.74 9.28 -6.95
C LEU A 103 3.05 9.68 -8.25
N THR A 104 3.09 8.79 -9.23
CA THR A 104 2.53 8.98 -10.56
C THR A 104 1.94 7.67 -11.09
N LEU A 105 1.47 7.68 -12.33
CA LEU A 105 0.94 6.50 -13.01
C LEU A 105 1.98 5.96 -13.98
N GLY A 106 2.13 4.63 -13.97
CA GLY A 106 2.82 3.86 -14.99
C GLY A 106 1.81 3.07 -15.81
N GLU A 107 2.14 2.81 -17.06
CA GLU A 107 1.38 1.93 -17.94
C GLU A 107 2.34 0.93 -18.57
N TRP A 108 2.03 -0.36 -18.44
CA TRP A 108 2.69 -1.39 -19.22
C TRP A 108 1.78 -1.82 -20.36
N ARG A 109 2.17 -1.46 -21.58
CA ARG A 109 1.47 -1.86 -22.79
C ARG A 109 2.37 -2.70 -23.68
N ASP A 110 1.78 -3.71 -24.31
CA ASP A 110 2.38 -4.41 -25.44
C ASP A 110 2.43 -3.43 -26.63
N SER A 111 3.61 -3.23 -27.21
CA SER A 111 3.80 -2.29 -28.33
C SER A 111 2.96 -2.61 -29.56
N GLU A 112 2.54 -3.87 -29.72
CA GLU A 112 1.79 -4.33 -30.90
C GLU A 112 0.26 -4.29 -30.71
N LYS A 113 -0.22 -4.12 -29.47
CA LYS A 113 -1.66 -4.12 -29.17
C LYS A 113 -2.22 -2.70 -29.04
N ARG A 114 -3.43 -2.52 -29.56
CA ARG A 114 -4.22 -1.27 -29.44
C ARG A 114 -5.04 -1.19 -28.15
N GLU A 115 -5.07 -2.25 -27.34
CA GLU A 115 -5.76 -2.28 -26.06
C GLU A 115 -5.04 -1.39 -25.03
N PRO A 116 -5.78 -0.80 -24.06
CA PRO A 116 -5.16 -0.07 -22.95
C PRO A 116 -4.18 -0.98 -22.21
N GLY A 117 -2.99 -0.46 -21.89
CA GLY A 117 -2.02 -1.19 -21.10
C GLY A 117 -2.50 -1.40 -19.66
N TYR A 118 -1.77 -2.23 -18.93
CA TYR A 118 -1.97 -2.40 -17.51
C TYR A 118 -1.44 -1.16 -16.78
N GLU A 119 -2.33 -0.40 -16.16
CA GLU A 119 -1.98 0.78 -15.36
C GLU A 119 -1.68 0.41 -13.92
N PHE A 120 -0.70 1.10 -13.33
CA PHE A 120 -0.30 0.93 -11.95
C PHE A 120 0.20 2.24 -11.37
N TYR A 121 0.15 2.37 -10.05
CA TYR A 121 0.86 3.44 -9.37
C TYR A 121 2.36 3.17 -9.40
N GLN A 122 3.15 4.21 -9.64
CA GLN A 122 4.61 4.13 -9.56
C GLN A 122 5.17 5.31 -8.79
N LEU A 123 6.31 5.11 -8.15
CA LEU A 123 7.12 6.17 -7.55
C LEU A 123 8.31 6.48 -8.45
N ILE A 124 8.53 7.76 -8.73
CA ILE A 124 9.78 8.24 -9.33
C ILE A 124 10.64 8.82 -8.21
N HIS A 125 11.80 8.19 -7.95
CA HIS A 125 12.76 8.59 -6.91
C HIS A 125 14.17 8.57 -7.49
N ASN A 126 14.91 9.68 -7.44
CA ASN A 126 16.30 9.77 -7.94
C ASN A 126 16.49 9.21 -9.36
N SER A 127 15.57 9.52 -10.28
CA SER A 127 15.52 9.00 -11.65
C SER A 127 15.29 7.47 -11.79
N GLN A 128 15.08 6.76 -10.68
CA GLN A 128 14.65 5.38 -10.65
C GLN A 128 13.12 5.31 -10.54
N ARG A 129 12.55 4.23 -11.09
CA ARG A 129 11.11 3.99 -11.07
C ARG A 129 10.82 2.78 -10.19
N THR A 130 9.76 2.86 -9.40
CA THR A 130 9.27 1.74 -8.60
C THR A 130 7.80 1.53 -8.90
N ALA A 131 7.47 0.41 -9.53
CA ALA A 131 6.08 0.00 -9.75
C ALA A 131 5.50 -0.58 -8.47
N PHE A 132 4.30 -0.13 -8.09
CA PHE A 132 3.61 -0.62 -6.91
C PHE A 132 2.60 -1.70 -7.26
N LEU A 133 2.72 -2.85 -6.58
CA LEU A 133 1.67 -3.87 -6.51
C LEU A 133 0.71 -3.51 -5.38
N ALA A 134 -0.05 -2.44 -5.59
CA ALA A 134 -0.97 -1.89 -4.60
C ALA A 134 -2.37 -2.48 -4.76
N ASP A 135 -3.06 -2.77 -3.64
CA ASP A 135 -4.51 -2.99 -3.65
C ASP A 135 -5.25 -1.65 -3.79
N PRO A 136 -6.03 -1.41 -4.87
CA PRO A 136 -6.78 -0.18 -5.07
C PRO A 136 -7.73 0.17 -3.91
N SER A 137 -8.22 -0.81 -3.16
CA SER A 137 -9.14 -0.62 -2.02
C SER A 137 -8.48 0.04 -0.81
N TYR A 138 -7.15 0.05 -0.74
CA TYR A 138 -6.37 0.61 0.37
C TYR A 138 -5.95 2.07 0.13
N PHE A 139 -6.24 2.61 -1.05
CA PHE A 139 -6.07 4.03 -1.33
C PHE A 139 -7.15 4.87 -0.67
N SER A 140 -6.77 6.06 -0.22
CA SER A 140 -7.71 7.10 0.18
C SER A 140 -8.69 7.46 -0.93
N ALA A 141 -9.84 8.00 -0.54
CA ALA A 141 -10.94 8.29 -1.46
C ALA A 141 -10.47 9.12 -2.67
N GLY A 142 -10.86 8.71 -3.88
CA GLY A 142 -10.50 9.39 -5.13
C GLY A 142 -9.29 8.79 -5.85
N PHE A 143 -8.23 8.40 -5.13
CA PHE A 143 -7.03 7.81 -5.73
C PHE A 143 -7.33 6.49 -6.46
N SER A 144 -8.17 5.64 -5.89
CA SER A 144 -8.58 4.38 -6.53
C SER A 144 -9.39 4.56 -7.82
N LYS A 145 -9.99 5.75 -8.02
CA LYS A 145 -10.80 6.05 -9.21
C LYS A 145 -9.98 6.45 -10.42
N ILE A 146 -8.69 6.76 -10.23
CA ILE A 146 -7.84 7.28 -11.30
C ILE A 146 -7.70 6.28 -12.46
N PHE A 147 -7.70 4.97 -12.18
CA PHE A 147 -7.61 3.94 -13.21
C PHE A 147 -8.82 3.94 -14.15
N GLY A 148 -10.00 4.33 -13.65
CA GLY A 148 -11.21 4.48 -14.46
C GLY A 148 -11.36 5.84 -15.14
N ALA A 149 -10.47 6.80 -14.87
CA ALA A 149 -10.55 8.13 -15.46
C ALA A 149 -10.15 8.11 -16.95
N SER A 150 -10.52 9.15 -17.70
CA SER A 150 -10.05 9.30 -19.09
C SER A 150 -8.56 9.68 -19.12
N PRO A 151 -7.81 9.35 -20.19
CA PRO A 151 -6.40 9.73 -20.32
C PRO A 151 -6.15 11.24 -20.15
N ALA A 152 -7.11 12.07 -20.57
CA ALA A 152 -7.03 13.53 -20.41
C ALA A 152 -6.98 13.99 -18.94
N LEU A 153 -7.57 13.22 -18.01
CA LEU A 153 -7.54 13.49 -16.57
C LEU A 153 -6.33 12.88 -15.87
N LYS A 154 -5.59 11.98 -16.54
CA LYS A 154 -4.40 11.30 -16.00
C LYS A 154 -3.08 12.03 -16.34
N GLY A 155 -3.15 13.15 -17.05
CA GLY A 155 -1.98 13.97 -17.35
C GLY A 155 -1.45 14.69 -16.10
N ASN A 156 -0.12 14.83 -16.02
CA ASN A 156 0.58 15.60 -14.97
C ASN A 156 0.32 15.15 -13.52
N VAL A 157 0.01 13.87 -13.31
CA VAL A 157 -0.05 13.30 -11.96
C VAL A 157 1.37 13.18 -11.41
N GLY A 158 1.70 13.99 -10.42
CA GLY A 158 2.98 13.96 -9.71
C GLY A 158 2.76 14.50 -8.30
N ILE A 159 2.53 13.60 -7.35
CA ILE A 159 2.26 13.97 -5.96
C ILE A 159 3.52 13.66 -5.15
N PRO A 160 4.15 14.67 -4.51
CA PRO A 160 5.32 14.42 -3.69
C PRO A 160 4.90 13.61 -2.46
N VAL A 161 5.50 12.44 -2.29
CA VAL A 161 5.18 11.50 -1.22
C VAL A 161 6.42 10.91 -0.56
N MET A 162 6.20 10.41 0.64
CA MET A 162 7.08 9.48 1.32
C MET A 162 6.33 8.15 1.46
N CYS A 163 6.95 7.07 1.02
CA CYS A 163 6.36 5.75 0.92
C CYS A 163 7.20 4.75 1.71
N LEU A 164 6.59 4.06 2.67
CA LEU A 164 7.18 2.86 3.25
C LEU A 164 6.75 1.70 2.38
N ALA A 165 7.70 1.02 1.74
CA ALA A 165 7.41 -0.09 0.85
C ALA A 165 8.35 -1.27 1.07
N ARG A 166 7.84 -2.47 0.78
CA ARG A 166 8.67 -3.66 0.59
C ARG A 166 9.09 -3.75 -0.87
N VAL A 167 10.34 -3.41 -1.16
CA VAL A 167 10.97 -3.64 -2.46
C VAL A 167 11.30 -5.12 -2.60
N MET A 168 10.82 -5.74 -3.68
CA MET A 168 10.87 -7.18 -3.87
C MET A 168 11.90 -7.62 -4.91
N TRP A 169 11.98 -6.93 -6.04
CA TRP A 169 12.96 -7.18 -7.09
C TRP A 169 13.13 -5.95 -7.99
N HIS A 170 14.19 -5.94 -8.78
CA HIS A 170 14.44 -5.03 -9.89
C HIS A 170 14.27 -5.79 -11.22
N VAL A 171 13.51 -5.23 -12.15
CA VAL A 171 13.37 -5.75 -13.51
C VAL A 171 14.31 -4.96 -14.43
N ASP A 172 15.38 -5.59 -14.89
CA ASP A 172 16.43 -4.92 -15.65
C ASP A 172 15.92 -4.36 -16.99
N ASP A 173 15.10 -5.12 -17.71
CA ASP A 173 14.53 -4.72 -19.01
C ASP A 173 13.61 -3.50 -18.88
N ALA A 174 12.80 -3.46 -17.82
CA ALA A 174 11.87 -2.36 -17.56
C ALA A 174 12.52 -1.20 -16.77
N ARG A 175 13.75 -1.39 -16.27
CA ARG A 175 14.50 -0.45 -15.41
C ARG A 175 13.66 0.07 -14.25
N ASN A 176 12.90 -0.82 -13.63
CA ASN A 176 12.06 -0.49 -12.50
C ASN A 176 12.23 -1.48 -11.34
N PHE A 177 12.12 -0.97 -10.13
CA PHE A 177 11.86 -1.80 -8.96
C PHE A 177 10.38 -2.19 -8.93
N VAL A 178 10.09 -3.31 -8.31
CA VAL A 178 8.72 -3.74 -7.99
C VAL A 178 8.61 -3.81 -6.47
N ALA A 179 7.60 -3.15 -5.93
CA ALA A 179 7.39 -3.06 -4.49
C ALA A 179 5.93 -3.17 -4.09
N CYS A 180 5.68 -3.63 -2.86
CA CYS A 180 4.37 -3.54 -2.22
C CYS A 180 4.39 -2.33 -1.27
N PRO A 181 3.56 -1.29 -1.50
CA PRO A 181 3.47 -0.17 -0.57
C PRO A 181 2.78 -0.61 0.73
N TYR A 182 3.23 -0.08 1.86
CA TYR A 182 2.57 -0.26 3.15
C TYR A 182 1.90 1.02 3.62
N VAL A 183 2.60 2.15 3.51
CA VAL A 183 2.07 3.47 3.87
C VAL A 183 2.59 4.47 2.85
N ILE A 184 1.69 5.29 2.30
CA ILE A 184 2.07 6.44 1.45
C ILE A 184 1.45 7.68 2.07
N VAL A 185 2.29 8.69 2.34
CA VAL A 185 1.88 10.00 2.85
C VAL A 185 2.41 11.11 1.95
N GLU A 186 1.62 12.15 1.72
CA GLU A 186 2.09 13.37 1.05
C GLU A 186 3.23 14.02 1.84
N SER A 187 4.32 14.35 1.14
CA SER A 187 5.44 15.11 1.68
C SER A 187 5.20 16.59 1.36
N ARG A 188 4.81 17.37 2.36
CA ARG A 188 4.69 18.83 2.26
C ARG A 188 5.93 19.51 2.83
#